data_AF-A0AAE4DWB6-F1
#
_entry.id   AF-A0AAE4DWB6-F1
#
_cell.length_a   1.000
_cell.length_b   1.000
_cell.length_c   1.000
_cell.angle_alpha   90.00
_cell.angle_beta   90.00
_cell.angle_gamma   90.00
#
_symmetry.space_group_name_H-M   'P 1'
#
loop_
_entity.id
_entity.type
_entity.pdbx_description
1 polymer ?
#
loop_
_entity_poly.entity_id
_entity_poly.type
_entity_poly.pdbx_seq_one_letter_code
_entity_poly.pdbx_strand_id
1 'polypeptide(L)'
;MTTKTDGKSIIFKLGDGIKKYWSNIVMNTKGINTRDDFIKYLENLSSNARNNLSEWESKDLPSYFESMASWVEDMDGYYLNQKLPVPENVNWTFIADILMAARVYE
;
A
#
# COMPACT_ATOMS: atom_id res chain seq x y z
N MET A 1 12.83 -6.18 -32.45
CA MET A 1 13.22 -7.59 -32.68
C MET A 1 12.60 -8.40 -31.55
N THR A 2 11.83 -9.43 -31.91
CA THR A 2 10.82 -10.11 -31.09
C THR A 2 11.39 -10.87 -29.89
N THR A 3 10.69 -10.82 -28.75
CA THR A 3 10.32 -12.01 -27.96
C THR A 3 9.01 -11.76 -27.21
N LYS A 4 8.04 -12.67 -27.41
CA LYS A 4 6.92 -12.94 -26.51
C LYS A 4 7.47 -13.72 -25.33
N THR A 5 7.18 -13.35 -24.09
CA THR A 5 7.25 -14.27 -22.95
C THR A 5 6.58 -13.67 -21.69
N ASP A 6 5.42 -14.24 -21.36
CA ASP A 6 4.96 -14.64 -20.01
C ASP A 6 5.32 -13.80 -18.76
N GLY A 7 4.29 -13.12 -18.21
CA GLY A 7 3.77 -13.36 -16.86
C GLY A 7 4.71 -13.48 -15.65
N LYS A 8 5.90 -12.86 -15.66
CA LYS A 8 6.78 -12.77 -14.49
C LYS A 8 7.29 -11.34 -14.33
N SER A 9 6.92 -10.78 -13.18
CA SER A 9 7.61 -9.73 -12.41
C SER A 9 8.50 -8.80 -13.23
N ILE A 10 8.02 -7.57 -13.43
CA ILE A 10 8.80 -6.47 -13.98
C ILE A 10 9.86 -6.07 -12.94
N ILE A 11 10.95 -6.84 -12.86
CA ILE A 11 12.14 -6.44 -12.10
C ILE A 11 12.94 -5.52 -13.02
N PHE A 12 12.64 -4.23 -12.97
CA PHE A 12 13.55 -3.22 -13.52
C PHE A 12 14.89 -3.33 -12.80
N LYS A 13 15.93 -3.71 -13.55
CA LYS A 13 17.32 -3.65 -13.06
C LYS A 13 17.72 -2.18 -12.94
N LEU A 14 17.59 -1.60 -11.76
CA LEU A 14 18.10 -0.27 -11.43
C LEU A 14 19.23 -0.38 -10.40
N GLY A 15 20.27 0.43 -10.58
CA GLY A 15 21.54 0.35 -9.85
C GLY A 15 21.42 0.59 -8.34
N ASP A 16 22.43 0.16 -7.60
CA ASP A 16 22.42 0.04 -6.13
C ASP A 16 22.12 1.35 -5.39
N GLY A 17 22.35 2.51 -6.01
CA GLY A 17 21.96 3.82 -5.47
C GLY A 17 20.45 4.06 -5.44
N ILE A 18 19.68 3.51 -6.40
CA ILE A 18 18.22 3.64 -6.46
C ILE A 18 17.57 2.69 -5.45
N LYS A 19 18.10 1.47 -5.30
CA LYS A 19 17.66 0.52 -4.25
C LYS A 19 17.64 1.14 -2.85
N LYS A 20 18.59 2.04 -2.55
CA LYS A 20 18.70 2.73 -1.24
C LYS A 20 17.56 3.74 -0.97
N TYR A 21 16.99 4.35 -2.00
CA TYR A 21 15.87 5.30 -1.84
C TYR A 21 14.51 4.60 -1.82
N TRP A 22 14.38 3.48 -2.53
CA TRP A 22 13.18 2.63 -2.46
C TRP A 22 13.19 1.64 -1.29
N SER A 23 14.27 1.58 -0.49
CA SER A 23 14.35 0.73 0.72
C SER A 23 14.11 1.48 2.04
N ASN A 24 13.68 2.74 2.03
CA ASN A 24 13.44 3.49 3.26
C ASN A 24 12.03 3.21 3.81
N ILE A 25 11.87 2.04 4.41
CA ILE A 25 11.11 1.75 5.67
C ILE A 25 9.60 2.12 5.78
N VAL A 26 8.97 2.85 4.85
CA VAL A 26 7.59 3.33 5.06
C VAL A 26 6.49 2.44 4.44
N MET A 27 6.80 1.60 3.44
CA MET A 27 5.75 0.99 2.61
C MET A 27 5.76 -0.54 2.53
N ASN A 28 6.61 -1.22 3.32
CA ASN A 28 6.56 -2.67 3.37
C ASN A 28 5.41 -3.12 4.28
N THR A 29 4.32 -3.57 3.67
CA THR A 29 3.17 -4.15 4.38
C THR A 29 3.47 -5.55 4.94
N LYS A 30 4.57 -6.19 4.52
CA LYS A 30 4.99 -7.48 5.08
C LYS A 30 5.48 -7.30 6.51
N GLY A 31 4.86 -8.03 7.44
CA GLY A 31 5.28 -8.08 8.84
C GLY A 31 4.43 -7.24 9.80
N ILE A 32 3.34 -6.64 9.33
CA ILE A 32 2.34 -6.04 10.21
C ILE A 32 1.52 -7.17 10.85
N ASN A 33 1.92 -7.61 12.03
CA ASN A 33 1.29 -8.75 12.72
C ASN A 33 0.62 -8.36 14.04
N THR A 34 0.94 -7.18 14.56
CA THR A 34 0.45 -6.70 15.86
C THR A 34 -0.17 -5.31 15.73
N ARG A 35 -0.92 -4.91 16.77
CA ARG A 35 -1.45 -3.54 16.88
C ARG A 35 -0.34 -2.49 16.84
N ASP A 36 0.78 -2.74 17.53
CA ASP A 36 1.91 -1.81 17.57
C ASP A 36 2.60 -1.68 16.20
N ASP A 37 2.68 -2.77 15.43
CA ASP A 37 3.18 -2.70 14.04
C ASP A 37 2.27 -1.83 13.18
N PHE A 38 0.96 -1.96 13.34
CA PHE A 38 -0.01 -1.17 12.61
C PHE A 38 0.03 0.32 13.01
N ILE A 39 0.15 0.63 14.30
CA ILE A 39 0.33 2.02 14.78
C ILE A 39 1.57 2.64 14.15
N LYS A 40 2.73 1.96 14.22
CA LYS A 40 3.98 2.44 13.62
C LYS A 40 3.86 2.63 12.12
N TYR A 41 3.14 1.73 11.44
CA TYR A 41 2.86 1.86 10.02
C TYR A 41 2.08 3.15 9.72
N LEU A 42 1.00 3.43 10.46
CA LEU A 42 0.18 4.63 10.29
C LEU A 42 0.96 5.92 10.59
N GLU A 43 1.77 5.94 11.64
CA GLU A 43 2.63 7.08 11.98
C GLU A 43 3.65 7.37 10.86
N ASN A 44 4.28 6.33 10.34
CA ASN A 44 5.22 6.45 9.22
C ASN A 44 4.54 6.91 7.93
N LEU A 45 3.35 6.38 7.64
CA LEU A 45 2.54 6.77 6.48
C LEU A 45 2.15 8.25 6.57
N SER A 46 1.67 8.70 7.73
CA SER A 46 1.33 10.11 7.99
C SER A 46 2.55 11.03 7.85
N SER A 47 3.69 10.64 8.43
CA SER A 47 4.94 11.39 8.33
C SER A 47 5.42 11.51 6.88
N ASN A 48 5.32 10.43 6.10
CA ASN A 48 5.71 10.46 4.69
C ASN A 48 4.75 11.31 3.84
N ALA A 49 3.44 11.23 4.06
CA ALA A 49 2.46 12.08 3.39
C ALA A 49 2.75 13.57 3.65
N ARG A 50 3.10 13.95 4.89
CA ARG A 50 3.45 15.34 5.23
C ARG A 50 4.71 15.84 4.54
N ASN A 51 5.73 15.00 4.42
CA ASN A 51 7.05 15.41 3.97
C ASN A 51 7.27 15.21 2.46
N ASN A 52 6.55 14.28 1.83
CA ASN A 52 6.81 13.82 0.46
C ASN A 52 5.53 13.69 -0.37
N LEU A 53 4.49 14.50 -0.12
CA LEU A 53 3.22 14.45 -0.84
C LEU A 53 3.38 14.57 -2.38
N SER A 54 4.44 15.23 -2.84
CA SER A 54 4.79 15.31 -4.27
C SER A 54 5.06 13.95 -4.92
N GLU A 55 5.40 12.91 -4.15
CA GLU A 55 5.65 11.54 -4.63
C GLU A 55 4.40 10.66 -4.66
N TRP A 56 3.30 11.08 -4.01
CA TRP A 56 2.06 10.30 -3.92
C TRP A 56 1.19 10.50 -5.16
N GLU A 57 0.47 9.49 -5.65
CA GLU A 57 -0.47 9.70 -6.76
C GLU A 57 -1.62 10.64 -6.32
N SER A 58 -2.23 10.34 -5.17
CA SER A 58 -3.28 11.16 -4.56
C SER A 58 -2.67 12.34 -3.79
N LYS A 59 -3.03 13.57 -4.17
CA LYS A 59 -2.47 14.80 -3.58
C LYS A 59 -3.29 15.38 -2.43
N ASP A 60 -4.42 14.77 -2.11
CA ASP A 60 -5.25 15.15 -0.98
C ASP A 60 -5.95 13.92 -0.38
N LEU A 61 -6.61 14.14 0.76
CA LEU A 61 -7.26 13.08 1.51
C LEU A 61 -8.48 12.47 0.76
N PRO A 62 -9.38 13.26 0.13
CA PRO A 62 -10.45 12.70 -0.70
C PRO A 62 -9.94 11.79 -1.82
N SER A 63 -9.00 12.24 -2.64
CA SER A 63 -8.45 11.42 -3.73
C SER A 63 -7.69 10.20 -3.23
N TYR A 64 -7.13 10.25 -2.01
CA TYR A 64 -6.51 9.09 -1.38
C TYR A 64 -7.55 8.03 -1.02
N PHE A 65 -8.71 8.42 -0.47
CA PHE A 65 -9.81 7.49 -0.21
C PHE A 65 -10.42 6.91 -1.48
N GLU A 66 -10.54 7.70 -2.55
CA GLU A 66 -10.97 7.20 -3.86
C GLU A 66 -9.99 6.14 -4.39
N SER A 67 -8.69 6.41 -4.27
CA SER A 67 -7.65 5.47 -4.68
C SER A 67 -7.66 4.19 -3.84
N MET A 68 -7.94 4.29 -2.53
CA MET A 68 -8.15 3.12 -1.66
C MET A 68 -9.36 2.30 -2.12
N ALA A 69 -10.48 2.95 -2.44
CA ALA A 69 -11.69 2.26 -2.91
C ALA A 69 -11.43 1.51 -4.21
N SER A 70 -10.81 2.17 -5.20
CA SER A 70 -10.43 1.55 -6.47
C SER A 70 -9.47 0.37 -6.27
N TRP A 71 -8.51 0.47 -5.35
CA TRP A 71 -7.63 -0.66 -5.05
C TRP A 71 -8.38 -1.84 -4.40
N VAL A 72 -9.30 -1.59 -3.47
CA VAL A 72 -10.11 -2.66 -2.84
C VAL A 72 -11.02 -3.34 -3.86
N GLU A 73 -11.56 -2.60 -4.82
CA GLU A 73 -12.36 -3.16 -5.92
C GLU A 73 -11.54 -4.13 -6.79
N ASP A 74 -10.28 -3.81 -7.04
CA ASP A 74 -9.38 -4.58 -7.91
C ASP A 74 -8.45 -5.57 -7.15
N MET A 75 -8.52 -5.65 -5.82
CA MET A 75 -7.49 -6.31 -5.02
C MET A 75 -7.32 -7.80 -5.35
N ASP A 76 -8.41 -8.51 -5.66
CA ASP A 76 -8.37 -9.92 -6.01
C ASP A 76 -7.45 -10.17 -7.21
N GLY A 77 -7.56 -9.30 -8.23
CA GLY A 77 -6.71 -9.34 -9.40
C GLY A 77 -5.23 -9.16 -9.05
N TYR A 78 -4.90 -8.26 -8.12
CA TYR A 78 -3.54 -8.09 -7.62
C TYR A 78 -3.00 -9.39 -6.99
N TYR A 79 -3.72 -9.99 -6.04
CA TYR A 79 -3.26 -11.20 -5.36
C TYR A 79 -3.12 -12.40 -6.32
N LEU A 80 -4.12 -12.62 -7.18
CA LEU A 80 -4.10 -13.69 -8.17
C LEU A 80 -2.92 -13.55 -9.15
N ASN A 81 -2.66 -12.35 -9.66
CA ASN A 81 -1.54 -12.08 -10.57
C ASN A 81 -0.17 -12.34 -9.91
N GLN A 82 -0.06 -12.13 -8.59
CA GLN A 82 1.13 -12.42 -7.81
C GLN A 82 1.23 -13.88 -7.33
N LYS A 83 0.25 -14.73 -7.66
CA LYS A 83 0.13 -16.12 -7.14
C LYS A 83 0.11 -16.16 -5.61
N LEU A 84 -0.48 -15.15 -5.00
CA LEU A 84 -0.71 -15.08 -3.57
C LEU A 84 -2.16 -15.48 -3.27
N PRO A 85 -2.45 -16.05 -2.09
CA PRO A 85 -3.83 -16.25 -1.67
C PRO A 85 -4.51 -14.88 -1.53
N VAL A 86 -5.72 -14.76 -2.08
CA VAL A 86 -6.58 -13.61 -1.82
C VAL A 86 -6.93 -13.62 -0.33
N PRO A 87 -6.88 -12.48 0.37
CA PRO A 87 -7.27 -12.41 1.77
C PRO A 87 -8.73 -12.83 1.97
N GLU A 88 -8.93 -13.91 2.72
CA GLU A 88 -10.26 -14.38 3.14
C GLU A 88 -10.54 -13.91 4.57
N ASN A 89 -11.83 -13.71 4.92
CA ASN A 89 -12.27 -13.32 6.27
C ASN A 89 -11.75 -11.96 6.75
N VAL A 90 -11.54 -11.01 5.84
CA VAL A 90 -11.22 -9.63 6.23
C VAL A 90 -12.38 -9.02 7.02
N ASN A 91 -12.08 -8.49 8.21
CA ASN A 91 -13.08 -7.78 9.01
C ASN A 91 -13.21 -6.32 8.52
N TRP A 92 -13.99 -6.13 7.45
CA TRP A 92 -14.22 -4.82 6.84
C TRP A 92 -14.83 -3.79 7.79
N THR A 93 -15.72 -4.23 8.69
CA THR A 93 -16.33 -3.35 9.69
C THR A 93 -15.28 -2.74 10.61
N PHE A 94 -14.32 -3.55 11.10
CA PHE A 94 -13.24 -3.04 11.93
C PHE A 94 -12.38 -1.99 11.22
N ILE A 95 -12.11 -2.17 9.91
CA ILE A 95 -11.39 -1.19 9.10
C ILE A 95 -12.21 0.10 8.98
N ALA A 96 -13.52 0.00 8.74
CA ALA A 96 -14.43 1.14 8.66
C ALA A 96 -14.54 1.89 10.00
N ASP A 97 -14.56 1.17 11.12
CA ASP A 97 -14.59 1.75 12.48
C ASP A 97 -13.35 2.62 12.74
N ILE A 98 -12.17 2.18 12.30
CA ILE A 98 -10.93 2.98 12.41
C ILE A 98 -11.07 4.30 11.64
N LEU A 99 -11.53 4.24 10.38
CA LEU A 99 -11.70 5.43 9.54
C LEU A 99 -12.75 6.40 10.12
N MET A 100 -13.85 5.85 10.65
CA MET A 100 -14.90 6.65 11.28
C MET A 100 -14.39 7.31 12.56
N ALA A 101 -13.73 6.55 13.43
CA ALA A 101 -13.22 7.06 14.70
C ALA A 101 -12.16 8.15 14.47
N ALA A 102 -11.24 7.94 13.53
CA ALA A 102 -10.22 8.91 13.17
C ALA A 102 -10.78 10.21 12.54
N ARG A 103 -12.00 10.17 12.00
CA ARG A 103 -12.68 11.37 11.48
C ARG A 103 -13.43 12.15 12.57
N VAL A 104 -13.99 11.44 13.56
CA VAL A 104 -14.97 11.99 14.50
C VAL A 104 -14.38 12.29 15.87
N TYR A 105 -13.44 11.47 16.36
CA TYR A 105 -12.98 11.50 17.74
C TYR A 105 -11.53 11.94 17.92
N GLU A 106 -10.64 11.55 17.01
CA GLU A 106 -9.19 11.85 17.05
C GLU A 106 -8.85 13.10 16.23
#